data_AF-A0A8J6VJB0-F1
#
_entry.id   AF-A0A8J6VJB0-F1
#
_cell.length_a   1.000
_cell.length_b   1.000
_cell.length_c   1.000
_cell.angle_alpha   90.00
_cell.angle_beta   90.00
_cell.angle_gamma   90.00
#
_symmetry.space_group_name_H-M   'P 1'
#
loop_
_entity.id
_entity.type
_entity.pdbx_description
1 polymer ?
#
loop_
_entity_poly.entity_id
_entity_poly.type
_entity_poly.pdbx_seq_one_letter_code
_entity_poly.pdbx_strand_id
1 'polypeptide(L)'
;MKTLIITVGTRQIGWRCKDGVVRSLGADGDRGHPKHIDQLFAEFGIERGYHGDEHKPEFRWSVRYLGDLLYRHCVKINDFSNVELLLDGAILETAIKNGLDHIILWGTDQPEETFWNFRRADTLWLAKLMEGKIRQVYPQVEVDVWNPVVPVNKTEEIRQEVEGFILKYALDRLKDQSSQNLTLMIQAKGSVPQIANTLEICAAALMRQCPVEQVIPVEPTPLFEGETARIATEFKTISLGQYFWPVERERIVSAWKRGDFTEAAVWLESHRDRYESIYKLARHIALASNGEAKASFLELRNWSSSRAVAGLIPPSQLQTWREQLSNLTQKQPIVGISYQLAWEEVLFIELALRRANCTIAFMQFAQLAERLLYVQCKANRWLQNQVIVPQESYRGRLEDYNAGFGGLLRGWYRVNKFDANHQWVKLTDAIREKRNEVVHQGKSVNEAEIRSLWRNIGCDDSLSIFELMLQVLHKVTENQWKPPSNLLLRSLYEWGLEKLS
;
A
#
# COMPACT_ATOMS: atom_id res chain seq x y z
N MET A 1 7.90 8.26 -12.66
CA MET A 1 8.37 9.54 -12.15
C MET A 1 9.04 9.33 -10.80
N LYS A 2 10.22 9.94 -10.57
CA LYS A 2 10.87 9.86 -9.26
C LYS A 2 11.31 11.26 -8.83
N THR A 3 10.91 11.65 -7.63
CA THR A 3 11.30 12.92 -7.04
C THR A 3 12.23 12.70 -5.85
N LEU A 4 13.32 13.45 -5.77
CA LEU A 4 14.23 13.45 -4.64
C LEU A 4 14.15 14.78 -3.90
N ILE A 5 13.76 14.74 -2.63
CA ILE A 5 13.81 15.89 -1.72
C ILE A 5 15.09 15.81 -0.90
N ILE A 6 15.92 16.85 -0.97
CA ILE A 6 17.17 16.96 -0.22
C ILE A 6 17.06 18.15 0.73
N THR A 7 17.18 17.92 2.03
CA THR A 7 17.33 19.02 2.98
C THR A 7 18.78 19.48 2.99
N VAL A 8 19.03 20.69 2.51
CA VAL A 8 20.37 21.21 2.29
C VAL A 8 21.00 21.68 3.60
N GLY A 9 22.15 21.11 3.89
CA GLY A 9 22.95 21.28 5.08
C GLY A 9 24.30 21.92 4.80
N THR A 10 24.95 22.36 5.87
CA THR A 10 26.25 23.05 5.80
C THR A 10 27.39 22.17 5.29
N ARG A 11 27.25 20.83 5.36
CA ARG A 11 28.30 19.87 4.95
C ARG A 11 28.09 19.25 3.56
N GLN A 12 27.09 19.68 2.81
CA GLN A 12 26.78 19.08 1.50
C GLN A 12 27.51 19.71 0.33
N ILE A 13 27.99 20.94 0.49
CA ILE A 13 28.62 21.70 -0.60
C ILE A 13 30.05 22.09 -0.24
N GLY A 14 30.95 21.82 -1.17
CA GLY A 14 32.32 22.29 -1.16
C GLY A 14 32.61 23.20 -2.35
N TRP A 15 33.76 23.87 -2.28
CA TRP A 15 34.31 24.69 -3.34
C TRP A 15 35.74 24.23 -3.65
N ARG A 16 36.00 23.94 -4.93
CA ARG A 16 37.33 23.64 -5.44
C ARG A 16 38.09 24.95 -5.63
N CYS A 17 39.03 25.22 -4.74
CA CYS A 17 39.89 26.40 -4.78
C CYS A 17 40.97 26.29 -5.86
N LYS A 18 41.63 27.41 -6.19
CA LYS A 18 42.70 27.44 -7.21
C LYS A 18 43.92 26.59 -6.84
N ASP A 19 44.14 26.38 -5.54
CA ASP A 19 45.18 25.50 -5.00
C ASP A 19 44.83 23.99 -5.11
N GLY A 20 43.66 23.65 -5.65
CA GLY A 20 43.18 22.28 -5.83
C GLY A 20 42.52 21.67 -4.59
N VAL A 21 42.51 22.38 -3.45
CA VAL A 21 41.84 21.93 -2.22
C VAL A 21 40.34 22.13 -2.37
N VAL A 22 39.56 21.10 -2.02
CA VAL A 22 38.09 21.22 -1.92
C VAL A 22 37.74 21.61 -0.50
N ARG A 23 37.34 22.87 -0.27
CA ARG A 23 36.98 23.38 1.05
C ARG A 23 35.47 23.32 1.23
N SER A 24 34.99 22.85 2.38
CA SER A 24 33.57 22.79 2.70
C SER A 24 33.06 24.19 3.02
N LEU A 25 31.89 24.56 2.49
CA LEU A 25 31.31 25.89 2.73
C LEU A 25 30.76 26.04 4.15
N GLY A 26 30.68 24.96 4.92
CA GLY A 26 30.11 24.94 6.26
C GLY A 26 31.02 24.49 7.40
N ALA A 27 32.30 24.20 7.13
CA ALA A 27 33.25 23.85 8.18
C ALA A 27 34.05 25.08 8.62
N ASP A 28 33.79 25.55 9.85
CA ASP A 28 34.34 26.79 10.40
C ASP A 28 35.09 26.55 11.72
N GLY A 29 35.85 25.45 11.79
CA GLY A 29 36.62 25.12 13.01
C GLY A 29 35.81 24.53 14.16
N ASP A 30 34.50 24.34 13.98
CA ASP A 30 33.62 23.75 14.97
C ASP A 30 33.74 22.22 14.97
N ARG A 31 33.55 21.59 16.14
CA ARG A 31 33.46 20.12 16.27
C ARG A 31 34.63 19.33 15.66
N GLY A 32 35.83 19.92 15.62
CA GLY A 32 37.03 19.27 15.04
C GLY A 32 37.14 19.39 13.51
N HIS A 33 36.33 20.22 12.87
CA HIS A 33 36.43 20.53 11.45
C HIS A 33 37.58 21.51 11.14
N PRO A 34 38.14 21.51 9.92
CA PRO A 34 39.13 22.51 9.51
C PRO A 34 38.58 23.94 9.58
N LYS A 35 39.44 24.91 9.92
CA LYS A 35 39.12 26.34 9.89
C LYS A 35 39.40 26.91 8.50
N HIS A 36 38.60 26.55 7.50
CA HIS A 36 38.89 26.91 6.11
C HIS A 36 37.97 28.00 5.49
N ILE A 37 37.05 28.58 6.26
CA ILE A 37 36.19 29.68 5.80
C ILE A 37 37.01 30.94 5.46
N ASP A 38 38.01 31.27 6.27
CA ASP A 38 38.84 32.47 6.05
C ASP A 38 39.63 32.33 4.73
N GLN A 39 40.12 31.14 4.41
CA GLN A 39 40.77 30.78 3.15
C GLN A 39 39.81 30.86 1.97
N LEU A 40 38.54 30.49 2.15
CA LEU A 40 37.51 30.64 1.13
C LEU A 40 37.21 32.10 0.82
N PHE A 41 37.23 33.01 1.80
CA PHE A 41 37.14 34.45 1.53
C PHE A 41 38.39 34.99 0.82
N ALA A 42 39.58 34.52 1.24
CA ALA A 42 40.85 34.93 0.64
C ALA A 42 40.99 34.53 -0.85
N GLU A 43 40.37 33.41 -1.27
CA GLU A 43 40.27 32.98 -2.68
C GLU A 43 39.67 34.06 -3.60
N PHE A 44 38.84 34.95 -3.04
CA PHE A 44 38.19 36.07 -3.74
C PHE A 44 38.81 37.43 -3.39
N GLY A 45 39.94 37.45 -2.68
CA GLY A 45 40.60 38.69 -2.26
C GLY A 45 39.79 39.50 -1.25
N ILE A 46 38.93 38.84 -0.47
CA ILE A 46 38.07 39.46 0.54
C ILE A 46 38.57 39.02 1.91
N GLU A 47 38.69 39.95 2.85
CA GLU A 47 38.85 39.60 4.26
C GLU A 47 37.49 39.28 4.87
N ARG A 48 37.42 38.24 5.68
CA ARG A 48 36.16 37.81 6.31
C ARG A 48 35.67 38.85 7.32
N GLY A 49 34.54 39.47 7.00
CA GLY A 49 33.91 40.49 7.84
C GLY A 49 32.93 39.96 8.89
N TYR A 50 32.20 40.91 9.47
CA TYR A 50 31.20 40.72 10.52
C TYR A 50 29.87 41.34 10.07
N HIS A 51 28.77 40.82 10.63
CA HIS A 51 27.47 41.45 10.47
C HIS A 51 27.30 42.57 11.49
N GLY A 52 27.09 43.79 11.00
CA GLY A 52 27.11 45.00 11.82
C GLY A 52 28.52 45.35 12.31
N ASP A 53 28.59 46.27 13.26
CA ASP A 53 29.87 46.79 13.80
C ASP A 53 30.45 45.91 14.93
N GLU A 54 29.75 44.85 15.32
CA GLU A 54 30.14 43.95 16.42
C GLU A 54 31.18 42.91 15.98
N HIS A 55 32.41 43.05 16.48
CA HIS A 55 33.52 42.14 16.18
C HIS A 55 33.52 40.86 17.04
N LYS A 56 32.35 40.23 17.23
CA LYS A 56 32.23 38.98 18.01
C LYS A 56 32.16 37.74 17.12
N PRO A 57 32.69 36.59 17.56
CA PRO A 57 32.72 35.36 16.76
C PRO A 57 31.36 34.96 16.17
N GLU A 58 30.27 35.12 16.92
CA GLU A 58 28.90 34.81 16.53
C GLU A 58 28.35 35.69 15.39
N PHE A 59 28.92 36.89 15.18
CA PHE A 59 28.53 37.81 14.10
C PHE A 59 29.40 37.70 12.85
N ARG A 60 30.47 36.90 12.86
CA ARG A 60 31.29 36.66 11.66
C ARG A 60 30.43 36.15 10.50
N TRP A 61 30.71 36.68 9.30
CA TRP A 61 30.11 36.14 8.08
C TRP A 61 30.42 34.65 7.96
N SER A 62 29.46 33.87 7.48
CA SER A 62 29.57 32.41 7.43
C SER A 62 28.80 31.90 6.21
N VAL A 63 28.27 30.68 6.30
CA VAL A 63 27.57 29.95 5.22
C VAL A 63 26.65 30.84 4.40
N ARG A 64 25.76 31.61 5.05
CA ARG A 64 24.77 32.44 4.36
C ARG A 64 25.43 33.47 3.44
N TYR A 65 26.39 34.24 3.96
CA TYR A 65 27.06 35.30 3.20
C TYR A 65 28.00 34.74 2.14
N LEU A 66 28.80 33.75 2.51
CA LEU A 66 29.75 33.13 1.59
C LEU A 66 29.01 32.44 0.44
N GLY A 67 27.91 31.74 0.73
CA GLY A 67 27.06 31.12 -0.29
C GLY A 67 26.50 32.12 -1.29
N ASP A 68 25.97 33.26 -0.82
CA ASP A 68 25.44 34.34 -1.68
C ASP A 68 26.54 34.91 -2.59
N LEU A 69 27.69 35.23 -2.00
CA LEU A 69 28.86 35.73 -2.73
C LEU A 69 29.28 34.78 -3.86
N LEU A 70 29.44 33.50 -3.53
CA LEU A 70 29.83 32.46 -4.49
C LEU A 70 28.75 32.25 -5.55
N TYR A 71 27.47 32.26 -5.17
CA TYR A 71 26.38 32.10 -6.11
C TYR A 71 26.34 33.24 -7.13
N ARG A 72 26.43 34.50 -6.66
CA ARG A 72 26.51 35.67 -7.55
C ARG A 72 27.72 35.60 -8.48
N HIS A 73 28.86 35.11 -7.98
CA HIS A 73 30.04 34.88 -8.79
C HIS A 73 29.76 33.87 -9.91
N CYS A 74 29.25 32.68 -9.57
CA CYS A 74 28.89 31.62 -10.52
C CYS A 74 27.88 32.09 -11.57
N VAL A 75 26.82 32.80 -11.16
CA VAL A 75 25.81 33.36 -12.08
C VAL A 75 26.45 34.37 -13.03
N LYS A 76 27.32 35.25 -12.53
CA LYS A 76 27.99 36.27 -13.35
C LYS A 76 28.89 35.66 -14.43
N ILE A 77 29.57 34.57 -14.12
CA ILE A 77 30.47 33.89 -15.08
C ILE A 77 29.78 32.73 -15.82
N ASN A 78 28.53 32.42 -15.46
CA ASN A 78 27.75 31.27 -15.91
C ASN A 78 28.51 29.92 -15.77
N ASP A 79 29.18 29.71 -14.63
CA ASP A 79 29.93 28.49 -14.35
C ASP A 79 29.87 28.10 -12.87
N PHE A 80 29.41 26.88 -12.61
CA PHE A 80 29.33 26.22 -11.32
C PHE A 80 30.34 25.05 -11.21
N SER A 81 31.31 24.94 -12.12
CA SER A 81 32.29 23.84 -12.17
C SER A 81 33.03 23.62 -10.84
N ASN A 82 33.39 24.70 -10.15
CA ASN A 82 34.08 24.67 -8.86
C ASN A 82 33.20 24.25 -7.67
N VAL A 83 31.87 24.21 -7.84
CA VAL A 83 30.97 23.71 -6.80
C VAL A 83 31.08 22.19 -6.76
N GLU A 84 31.31 21.64 -5.57
CA GLU A 84 31.44 20.20 -5.33
C GLU A 84 30.30 19.68 -4.45
N LEU A 85 29.66 18.59 -4.87
CA LEU A 85 28.59 17.92 -4.13
C LEU A 85 29.20 16.86 -3.21
N LEU A 86 29.39 17.19 -1.95
CA LEU A 86 30.19 16.38 -1.02
C LEU A 86 29.49 15.09 -0.60
N LEU A 87 28.17 15.13 -0.36
CA LEU A 87 27.43 13.95 0.13
C LEU A 87 26.47 13.36 -0.91
N ASP A 88 26.01 14.16 -1.86
CA ASP A 88 24.88 13.81 -2.71
C ASP A 88 25.29 13.39 -4.14
N GLY A 89 26.56 13.55 -4.53
CA GLY A 89 27.04 13.24 -5.88
C GLY A 89 26.73 11.80 -6.33
N ALA A 90 27.11 10.80 -5.53
CA ALA A 90 26.83 9.39 -5.83
C ALA A 90 25.33 9.05 -5.85
N ILE A 91 24.54 9.71 -5.00
CA ILE A 91 23.08 9.57 -4.95
C ILE A 91 22.49 10.06 -6.27
N LEU A 92 22.82 11.28 -6.69
CA LEU A 92 22.29 11.90 -7.91
C LEU A 92 22.68 11.09 -9.15
N GLU A 93 23.95 10.72 -9.27
CA GLU A 93 24.42 9.92 -10.40
C GLU A 93 23.63 8.63 -10.55
N THR A 94 23.42 7.90 -9.45
CA THR A 94 22.72 6.62 -9.46
C THR A 94 21.21 6.80 -9.66
N ALA A 95 20.59 7.75 -8.97
CA ALA A 95 19.15 7.99 -9.02
C ALA A 95 18.71 8.48 -10.40
N ILE A 96 19.47 9.39 -11.02
CA ILE A 96 19.21 9.91 -12.39
C ILE A 96 19.32 8.79 -13.41
N LYS A 97 20.36 7.95 -13.33
CA LYS A 97 20.47 6.73 -14.16
C LYS A 97 19.26 5.80 -14.00
N ASN A 98 18.66 5.78 -12.80
CA ASN A 98 17.48 5.00 -12.46
C ASN A 98 16.15 5.75 -12.63
N GLY A 99 16.13 6.84 -13.41
CA GLY A 99 14.91 7.56 -13.80
C GLY A 99 14.45 8.65 -12.83
N LEU A 100 15.34 9.24 -12.04
CA LEU A 100 15.09 10.50 -11.34
C LEU A 100 14.95 11.65 -12.34
N ASP A 101 13.79 12.31 -12.30
CA ASP A 101 13.43 13.39 -13.22
C ASP A 101 13.23 14.73 -12.51
N HIS A 102 13.00 14.73 -11.20
CA HIS A 102 12.81 15.95 -10.41
C HIS A 102 13.55 15.93 -9.07
N ILE A 103 14.16 17.06 -8.72
CA ILE A 103 14.87 17.27 -7.45
C ILE A 103 14.32 18.53 -6.78
N ILE A 104 14.03 18.45 -5.49
CA ILE A 104 13.65 19.58 -4.66
C ILE A 104 14.71 19.77 -3.58
N LEU A 105 15.34 20.94 -3.58
CA LEU A 105 16.38 21.32 -2.64
C LEU A 105 15.77 22.22 -1.57
N TRP A 106 15.69 21.75 -0.34
CA TRP A 106 15.19 22.53 0.78
C TRP A 106 16.33 23.21 1.53
N GLY A 107 16.49 24.52 1.33
CA GLY A 107 17.40 25.36 2.11
C GLY A 107 16.68 26.14 3.21
N THR A 108 17.34 26.37 4.35
CA THR A 108 16.79 27.23 5.40
C THR A 108 16.96 28.69 5.05
N ASP A 109 15.95 29.50 5.33
CA ASP A 109 15.98 30.97 5.23
C ASP A 109 15.17 31.56 6.38
N GLN A 110 15.81 31.79 7.53
CA GLN A 110 15.08 32.26 8.71
C GLN A 110 14.62 33.72 8.54
N PRO A 111 13.47 34.12 9.15
CA PRO A 111 12.94 35.47 9.07
C PRO A 111 13.94 36.55 9.48
N GLU A 112 13.79 37.76 8.92
CA GLU A 112 14.73 38.86 9.13
C GLU A 112 14.89 39.26 10.61
N GLU A 113 13.82 39.14 11.39
CA GLU A 113 13.78 39.40 12.84
C GLU A 113 14.53 38.36 13.68
N THR A 114 14.93 37.22 13.10
CA THR A 114 15.74 36.22 13.80
C THR A 114 17.15 36.76 14.02
N PHE A 115 17.71 36.58 15.23
CA PHE A 115 19.07 37.03 15.53
C PHE A 115 20.10 36.45 14.54
N TRP A 116 21.03 37.29 14.09
CA TRP A 116 22.01 36.95 13.04
C TRP A 116 22.87 35.72 13.37
N ASN A 117 23.19 35.51 14.65
CA ASN A 117 23.95 34.33 15.10
C ASN A 117 23.30 33.00 14.69
N PHE A 118 21.97 32.96 14.50
CA PHE A 118 21.27 31.81 13.95
C PHE A 118 21.18 31.86 12.42
N ARG A 119 20.96 33.05 11.85
CA ARG A 119 20.80 33.24 10.39
C ARG A 119 22.08 33.06 9.59
N ARG A 120 23.26 33.29 10.19
CA ARG A 120 24.56 33.14 9.51
C ARG A 120 24.81 31.75 8.92
N ALA A 121 24.13 30.74 9.45
CA ALA A 121 24.24 29.34 9.05
C ALA A 121 23.15 28.90 8.06
N ASP A 122 22.28 29.83 7.61
CA ASP A 122 21.20 29.53 6.68
C ASP A 122 21.72 28.96 5.35
N THR A 123 21.00 27.95 4.84
CA THR A 123 21.48 27.12 3.74
C THR A 123 20.81 27.39 2.40
N LEU A 124 19.92 28.38 2.29
CA LEU A 124 19.32 28.83 1.03
C LEU A 124 20.34 28.96 -0.10
N TRP A 125 21.44 29.67 0.15
CA TRP A 125 22.44 29.90 -0.89
C TRP A 125 23.26 28.65 -1.23
N LEU A 126 23.40 27.71 -0.29
CA LEU A 126 23.96 26.40 -0.61
C LEU A 126 23.03 25.61 -1.53
N ALA A 127 21.71 25.67 -1.29
CA ALA A 127 20.73 25.06 -2.18
C ALA A 127 20.77 25.68 -3.58
N LYS A 128 20.97 26.99 -3.69
CA LYS A 128 21.14 27.70 -4.97
C LYS A 128 22.43 27.33 -5.72
N LEU A 129 23.54 27.15 -5.00
CA LEU A 129 24.80 26.64 -5.58
C LEU A 129 24.64 25.20 -6.07
N MET A 130 23.98 24.36 -5.28
CA MET A 130 23.66 22.98 -5.63
C MET A 130 22.76 22.90 -6.86
N GLU A 131 21.71 23.73 -6.94
CA GLU A 131 20.83 23.88 -8.12
C GLU A 131 21.64 24.15 -9.38
N GLY A 132 22.52 25.16 -9.35
CA GLY A 132 23.36 25.53 -10.49
C GLY A 132 24.31 24.39 -10.92
N LYS A 133 24.99 23.75 -9.96
CA LYS A 133 25.86 22.59 -10.24
C LYS A 133 25.09 21.43 -10.87
N ILE A 134 23.92 21.09 -10.32
CA ILE A 134 23.12 19.97 -10.83
C ILE A 134 22.62 20.28 -12.23
N ARG A 135 22.09 21.47 -12.50
CA ARG A 135 21.64 21.85 -13.85
C ARG A 135 22.76 21.87 -14.89
N GLN A 136 23.98 22.26 -14.48
CA GLN A 136 25.15 22.23 -15.36
C GLN A 136 25.58 20.80 -15.70
N VAL A 137 25.51 19.86 -14.74
CA VAL A 137 25.94 18.46 -14.95
C VAL A 137 24.83 17.58 -15.54
N TYR A 138 23.57 17.85 -15.18
CA TYR A 138 22.39 17.06 -15.53
C TYR A 138 21.26 17.98 -16.05
N PRO A 139 21.41 18.57 -17.25
CA PRO A 139 20.46 19.55 -17.79
C PRO A 139 19.05 19.00 -18.04
N GLN A 140 18.90 17.67 -18.10
CA GLN A 140 17.63 16.98 -18.31
C GLN A 140 16.75 16.87 -17.05
N VAL A 141 17.29 17.17 -15.87
CA VAL A 141 16.59 17.00 -14.59
C VAL A 141 15.98 18.33 -14.15
N GLU A 142 14.71 18.30 -13.77
CA GLU A 142 14.05 19.46 -13.16
C GLU A 142 14.60 19.65 -11.74
N VAL A 143 14.98 20.87 -11.37
CA VAL A 143 15.53 21.17 -10.04
C VAL A 143 14.87 22.42 -9.51
N ASP A 144 14.21 22.31 -8.36
CA ASP A 144 13.60 23.42 -7.65
C ASP A 144 14.31 23.68 -6.32
N VAL A 145 14.35 24.94 -5.90
CA VAL A 145 14.77 25.32 -4.56
C VAL A 145 13.54 25.74 -3.77
N TRP A 146 13.26 25.03 -2.68
CA TRP A 146 12.20 25.35 -1.74
C TRP A 146 12.82 26.01 -0.49
N ASN A 147 12.34 27.20 -0.15
CA ASN A 147 12.91 28.04 0.91
C ASN A 147 11.81 28.65 1.78
N PRO A 148 11.12 27.85 2.59
CA PRO A 148 10.12 28.37 3.51
C PRO A 148 10.79 29.32 4.52
N VAL A 149 10.22 30.51 4.68
CA VAL A 149 10.70 31.52 5.62
C VAL A 149 10.14 31.24 7.00
N VAL A 150 10.78 30.30 7.71
CA VAL A 150 10.33 29.83 9.03
C VAL A 150 11.51 29.72 10.00
N PRO A 151 11.37 30.17 11.26
CA PRO A 151 12.40 29.98 12.27
C PRO A 151 12.66 28.49 12.56
N VAL A 152 13.93 28.07 12.58
CA VAL A 152 14.30 26.66 12.77
C VAL A 152 13.91 26.09 14.15
N ASN A 153 13.60 26.96 15.12
CA ASN A 153 13.14 26.58 16.45
C ASN A 153 11.61 26.45 16.57
N LYS A 154 10.85 26.75 15.52
CA LYS A 154 9.38 26.66 15.48
C LYS A 154 8.95 25.36 14.81
N THR A 155 9.14 24.23 15.50
CA THR A 155 8.86 22.88 14.96
C THR A 155 7.46 22.73 14.36
N GLU A 156 6.44 23.33 14.98
CA GLU A 156 5.06 23.25 14.50
C GLU A 156 4.82 24.04 13.19
N GLU A 157 5.43 25.21 13.06
CA GLU A 157 5.37 26.02 11.82
C GLU A 157 6.12 25.30 10.69
N ILE A 158 7.28 24.70 10.98
CA ILE A 158 8.02 23.85 10.03
C ILE A 158 7.15 22.68 9.57
N ARG A 159 6.45 22.02 10.51
CA ARG A 159 5.53 20.91 10.19
C ARG A 159 4.42 21.36 9.23
N GLN A 160 3.77 22.47 9.51
CA GLN A 160 2.68 22.99 8.68
C GLN A 160 3.17 23.34 7.26
N GLU A 161 4.34 23.95 7.11
CA GLU A 161 4.94 24.23 5.81
C GLU A 161 5.28 22.96 5.04
N VAL A 162 5.90 21.97 5.69
CA VAL A 162 6.24 20.68 5.07
C VAL A 162 5.00 19.90 4.65
N GLU A 163 3.99 19.82 5.52
CA GLU A 163 2.73 19.16 5.20
C GLU A 163 2.04 19.86 4.04
N GLY A 164 1.95 21.20 4.08
CA GLY A 164 1.35 22.00 3.02
C GLY A 164 2.05 21.85 1.67
N PHE A 165 3.37 21.73 1.68
CA PHE A 165 4.18 21.56 0.47
C PHE A 165 4.17 20.11 -0.05
N ILE A 166 4.64 19.15 0.75
CA ILE A 166 4.87 17.77 0.32
C ILE A 166 3.56 17.07 -0.04
N LEU A 167 2.50 17.26 0.75
CA LEU A 167 1.21 16.66 0.46
C LEU A 167 0.65 17.22 -0.84
N LYS A 168 0.65 18.55 -1.00
CA LYS A 168 0.15 19.19 -2.22
C LYS A 168 0.97 18.77 -3.44
N TYR A 169 2.29 18.81 -3.33
CA TYR A 169 3.21 18.39 -4.38
C TYR A 169 2.95 16.94 -4.82
N ALA A 170 2.87 16.00 -3.87
CA ALA A 170 2.59 14.61 -4.18
C ALA A 170 1.19 14.43 -4.79
N LEU A 171 0.16 15.07 -4.23
CA LEU A 171 -1.21 14.96 -4.72
C LEU A 171 -1.39 15.55 -6.13
N ASP A 172 -0.74 16.66 -6.44
CA ASP A 172 -0.85 17.28 -7.76
C ASP A 172 -0.16 16.41 -8.83
N ARG A 173 1.02 15.86 -8.55
CA ARG A 173 1.71 14.90 -9.45
C ARG A 173 0.97 13.57 -9.59
N LEU A 174 0.22 13.14 -8.58
CA LEU A 174 -0.62 11.93 -8.64
C LEU A 174 -1.93 12.14 -9.43
N LYS A 175 -2.43 13.38 -9.52
CA LYS A 175 -3.66 13.72 -10.28
C LYS A 175 -3.43 13.77 -11.79
N ASP A 176 -2.22 14.12 -12.24
CA ASP A 176 -1.87 14.15 -13.65
C ASP A 176 -1.81 12.71 -14.20
N GLN A 177 -2.93 12.27 -14.76
CA GLN A 177 -3.23 10.92 -15.20
C GLN A 177 -2.35 10.43 -16.36
N SER A 178 -1.12 10.02 -16.09
CA SER A 178 -0.34 9.24 -17.05
C SER A 178 0.45 8.13 -16.36
N SER A 179 -0.20 7.07 -15.87
CA SER A 179 0.36 5.71 -15.67
C SER A 179 1.73 5.56 -14.96
N GLN A 180 2.29 6.62 -14.38
CA GLN A 180 3.60 6.65 -13.78
C GLN A 180 3.40 6.69 -12.27
N ASN A 181 3.70 5.56 -11.63
CA ASN A 181 3.80 5.52 -10.19
C ASN A 181 4.88 6.52 -9.78
N LEU A 182 4.50 7.55 -9.03
CA LEU A 182 5.43 8.45 -8.34
C LEU A 182 6.23 7.62 -7.34
N THR A 183 7.52 7.87 -7.22
CA THR A 183 8.33 7.41 -6.09
C THR A 183 8.98 8.63 -5.45
N LEU A 184 8.83 8.75 -4.14
CA LEU A 184 9.42 9.84 -3.37
C LEU A 184 10.69 9.34 -2.69
N MET A 185 11.80 10.01 -2.95
CA MET A 185 13.09 9.78 -2.30
C MET A 185 13.36 10.95 -1.35
N ILE A 186 13.79 10.68 -0.12
CA ILE A 186 14.13 11.71 0.87
C ILE A 186 15.58 11.56 1.35
N GLN A 187 16.31 12.67 1.38
CA GLN A 187 17.64 12.79 1.98
C GLN A 187 17.57 13.90 3.04
N ALA A 188 17.87 13.55 4.29
CA ALA A 188 17.70 14.46 5.43
C ALA A 188 19.00 14.72 6.23
N LYS A 189 20.13 14.12 5.83
CA LYS A 189 21.35 14.04 6.66
C LYS A 189 22.06 15.39 6.87
N GLY A 190 21.79 16.39 6.02
CA GLY A 190 22.41 17.70 6.08
C GLY A 190 21.76 18.69 7.05
N SER A 191 20.48 18.51 7.39
CA SER A 191 19.69 19.58 8.01
C SER A 191 19.67 19.53 9.53
N VAL A 192 19.13 20.60 10.12
CA VAL A 192 18.82 20.65 11.55
C VAL A 192 17.78 19.57 11.89
N PRO A 193 17.86 18.93 13.08
CA PRO A 193 17.01 17.80 13.43
C PRO A 193 15.51 18.04 13.28
N GLN A 194 15.04 19.25 13.57
CA GLN A 194 13.62 19.63 13.47
C GLN A 194 13.10 19.49 12.04
N ILE A 195 13.89 19.94 11.05
CA ILE A 195 13.55 19.86 9.63
C ILE A 195 13.64 18.42 9.13
N ALA A 196 14.75 17.74 9.45
CA ALA A 196 14.98 16.36 9.05
C ALA A 196 13.86 15.42 9.54
N ASN A 197 13.54 15.47 10.83
CA ASN A 197 12.49 14.65 11.43
C ASN A 197 11.10 14.96 10.85
N THR A 198 10.81 16.23 10.61
CA THR A 198 9.52 16.64 10.04
C THR A 198 9.35 16.11 8.62
N LEU A 199 10.39 16.22 7.79
CA LEU A 199 10.39 15.64 6.43
C LEU A 199 10.13 14.13 6.47
N GLU A 200 10.84 13.40 7.34
CA GLU A 200 10.69 11.96 7.48
C GLU A 200 9.27 11.55 7.90
N ILE A 201 8.67 12.24 8.87
CA ILE A 201 7.29 11.98 9.33
C ILE A 201 6.29 12.27 8.21
N CYS A 202 6.40 13.41 7.54
CA CYS A 202 5.48 13.80 6.48
C CYS A 202 5.58 12.87 5.26
N ALA A 203 6.80 12.46 4.90
CA ALA A 203 7.02 11.49 3.84
C ALA A 203 6.47 10.11 4.21
N ALA A 204 6.64 9.65 5.47
CA ALA A 204 6.04 8.41 5.95
C ALA A 204 4.50 8.41 5.85
N ALA A 205 3.86 9.57 6.06
CA ALA A 205 2.41 9.71 5.91
C ALA A 205 1.92 9.47 4.46
N LEU A 206 2.79 9.65 3.45
CA LEU A 206 2.50 9.45 2.02
C LEU A 206 2.69 8.01 1.52
N MET A 207 3.16 7.10 2.38
CA MET A 207 3.51 5.73 1.96
C MET A 207 2.35 4.94 1.34
N ARG A 208 1.10 5.29 1.66
CA ARG A 208 -0.09 4.63 1.08
C ARG A 208 -0.45 5.17 -0.30
N GLN A 209 0.08 6.33 -0.66
CA GLN A 209 -0.19 7.00 -1.93
C GLN A 209 0.92 6.71 -2.94
N CYS A 210 2.16 6.56 -2.48
CA CYS A 210 3.31 6.24 -3.32
C CYS A 210 4.43 5.55 -2.53
N PRO A 211 5.31 4.78 -3.18
CA PRO A 211 6.55 4.29 -2.55
C PRO A 211 7.42 5.45 -2.06
N VAL A 212 7.95 5.29 -0.84
CA VAL A 212 8.84 6.28 -0.20
C VAL A 212 10.14 5.61 0.23
N GLU A 213 11.25 6.17 -0.24
CA GLU A 213 12.60 5.68 0.02
C GLU A 213 13.41 6.74 0.78
N GLN A 214 14.01 6.35 1.91
CA GLN A 214 15.01 7.17 2.58
C GLN A 214 16.38 6.86 2.01
N VAL A 215 17.08 7.90 1.56
CA VAL A 215 18.42 7.81 0.96
C VAL A 215 19.42 8.43 1.93
N ILE A 216 20.40 7.65 2.36
CA ILE A 216 21.33 8.03 3.42
C ILE A 216 22.76 7.94 2.87
N PRO A 217 23.44 9.07 2.61
CA PRO A 217 24.82 9.03 2.17
C PRO A 217 25.74 8.51 3.28
N VAL A 218 26.71 7.67 2.91
CA VAL A 218 27.76 7.19 3.81
C VAL A 218 28.84 8.25 3.86
N GLU A 219 29.05 8.85 5.04
CA GLU A 219 30.07 9.89 5.20
C GLU A 219 31.48 9.26 5.09
N PRO A 220 32.39 9.86 4.31
CA PRO A 220 33.78 9.41 4.26
C PRO A 220 34.42 9.41 5.66
N THR A 221 35.26 8.41 5.92
CA THR A 221 36.07 8.34 7.16
C THR A 221 37.55 8.31 6.79
N PRO A 222 38.36 9.33 7.15
CA PRO A 222 37.94 10.61 7.72
C PRO A 222 37.15 11.47 6.70
N LEU A 223 36.36 12.44 7.19
CA LEU A 223 35.60 13.38 6.35
C LEU A 223 36.50 14.39 5.64
N PHE A 224 37.63 14.72 6.27
CA PHE A 224 38.64 15.63 5.73
C PHE A 224 39.99 14.92 5.66
N GLU A 225 40.70 15.14 4.56
CA GLU A 225 42.10 14.76 4.40
C GLU A 225 42.93 16.04 4.41
N GLY A 226 43.48 16.38 5.57
CA GLY A 226 44.02 17.72 5.81
C GLY A 226 42.92 18.78 5.77
N GLU A 227 43.04 19.76 4.86
CA GLU A 227 42.02 20.81 4.64
C GLU A 227 40.95 20.41 3.60
N THR A 228 41.20 19.34 2.84
CA THR A 228 40.33 18.91 1.72
C THR A 228 39.17 18.07 2.22
N ALA A 229 37.94 18.47 1.91
CA ALA A 229 36.73 17.70 2.13
C ALA A 229 36.67 16.51 1.17
N ARG A 230 36.40 15.31 1.70
CA ARG A 230 36.20 14.10 0.90
C ARG A 230 34.75 13.98 0.45
N ILE A 231 34.56 13.38 -0.72
CA ILE A 231 33.25 13.16 -1.35
C ILE A 231 32.75 11.75 -0.98
N ALA A 232 31.47 11.64 -0.65
CA ALA A 232 30.79 10.37 -0.43
C ALA A 232 30.63 9.62 -1.75
N THR A 233 31.11 8.38 -1.79
CA THR A 233 31.01 7.48 -2.95
C THR A 233 29.93 6.43 -2.79
N GLU A 234 29.38 6.28 -1.58
CA GLU A 234 28.41 5.25 -1.22
C GLU A 234 27.19 5.85 -0.50
N PHE A 235 26.05 5.19 -0.64
CA PHE A 235 24.83 5.53 0.08
C PHE A 235 23.99 4.28 0.34
N LYS A 236 23.10 4.37 1.32
CA LYS A 236 22.11 3.34 1.64
C LYS A 236 20.73 3.83 1.25
N THR A 237 19.88 2.91 0.79
CA THR A 237 18.47 3.18 0.52
C THR A 237 17.63 2.28 1.41
N ILE A 238 16.65 2.87 2.10
CA ILE A 238 15.73 2.16 3.00
C ILE A 238 14.31 2.47 2.52
N SER A 239 13.55 1.43 2.14
CA SER A 239 12.10 1.57 1.91
C SER A 239 11.43 1.83 3.25
N LEU A 240 10.68 2.94 3.37
CA LEU A 240 9.93 3.21 4.60
C LEU A 240 8.82 2.17 4.82
N GLY A 241 8.29 1.55 3.75
CA GLY A 241 7.42 0.37 3.83
C GLY A 241 8.04 -0.74 4.67
N GLN A 242 9.31 -1.08 4.39
CA GLN A 242 10.03 -2.09 5.15
C GLN A 242 10.19 -1.73 6.63
N TYR A 243 10.37 -0.45 6.95
CA TYR A 243 10.51 0.00 8.34
C TYR A 243 9.24 -0.26 9.17
N PHE A 244 8.06 0.02 8.59
CA PHE A 244 6.78 -0.16 9.28
C PHE A 244 6.19 -1.58 9.19
N TRP A 245 6.77 -2.45 8.34
CA TRP A 245 6.30 -3.82 8.14
C TRP A 245 6.04 -4.60 9.44
N PRO A 246 6.93 -4.61 10.46
CA PRO A 246 6.69 -5.41 11.67
C PRO A 246 5.40 -5.04 12.40
N VAL A 247 4.99 -3.78 12.36
CA VAL A 247 3.78 -3.29 13.04
C VAL A 247 2.54 -3.49 12.18
N GLU A 248 2.63 -3.22 10.87
CA GLU A 248 1.49 -3.34 9.96
C GLU A 248 1.18 -4.79 9.58
N ARG A 249 2.19 -5.68 9.56
CA ARG A 249 2.04 -7.11 9.25
C ARG A 249 1.01 -7.79 10.13
N GLU A 250 1.06 -7.60 11.45
CA GLU A 250 0.10 -8.24 12.36
C GLU A 250 -1.35 -7.78 12.09
N ARG A 251 -1.53 -6.52 11.69
CA ARG A 251 -2.84 -5.99 11.30
C ARG A 251 -3.31 -6.61 9.98
N ILE A 252 -2.43 -6.71 8.99
CA ILE A 252 -2.70 -7.36 7.71
C ILE A 252 -3.08 -8.83 7.92
N VAL A 253 -2.28 -9.58 8.68
CA VAL A 253 -2.52 -10.99 9.00
C VAL A 253 -3.85 -11.16 9.74
N SER A 254 -4.15 -10.30 10.71
CA SER A 254 -5.41 -10.30 11.44
C SER A 254 -6.61 -10.04 10.50
N ALA A 255 -6.55 -9.00 9.67
CA ALA A 255 -7.57 -8.71 8.66
C ALA A 255 -7.77 -9.89 7.70
N TRP A 256 -6.68 -10.48 7.20
CA TRP A 256 -6.70 -11.65 6.32
C TRP A 256 -7.37 -12.85 6.99
N LYS A 257 -6.97 -13.22 8.22
CA LYS A 257 -7.58 -14.32 8.99
C LYS A 257 -9.08 -14.12 9.26
N ARG A 258 -9.53 -12.87 9.34
CA ARG A 258 -10.94 -12.48 9.48
C ARG A 258 -11.69 -12.42 8.14
N GLY A 259 -11.03 -12.67 7.02
CA GLY A 259 -11.62 -12.51 5.69
C GLY A 259 -11.97 -11.06 5.34
N ASP A 260 -11.40 -10.07 6.04
CA ASP A 260 -11.55 -8.65 5.71
C ASP A 260 -10.45 -8.26 4.70
N PHE A 261 -10.62 -8.75 3.47
CA PHE A 261 -9.63 -8.56 2.42
C PHE A 261 -9.56 -7.10 1.94
N THR A 262 -10.62 -6.33 2.15
CA THR A 262 -10.63 -4.88 1.89
C THR A 262 -9.70 -4.16 2.86
N GLU A 263 -9.82 -4.42 4.18
CA GLU A 263 -8.90 -3.87 5.16
C GLU A 263 -7.46 -4.35 4.91
N ALA A 264 -7.27 -5.63 4.62
CA ALA A 264 -5.94 -6.17 4.30
C ALA A 264 -5.30 -5.45 3.10
N ALA A 265 -6.08 -5.17 2.04
CA ALA A 265 -5.61 -4.43 0.87
C ALA A 265 -5.19 -2.99 1.20
N VAL A 266 -5.94 -2.29 2.06
CA VAL A 266 -5.59 -0.91 2.49
C VAL A 266 -4.26 -0.89 3.23
N TRP A 267 -4.03 -1.83 4.13
CA TRP A 267 -2.75 -1.91 4.84
C TRP A 267 -1.60 -2.40 3.95
N LEU A 268 -1.86 -3.28 2.98
CA LEU A 268 -0.86 -3.74 2.03
C LEU A 268 -0.44 -2.67 1.01
N GLU A 269 -1.21 -1.60 0.87
CA GLU A 269 -0.93 -0.53 -0.08
C GLU A 269 0.41 0.18 0.18
N SER A 270 0.79 0.35 1.45
CA SER A 270 2.10 0.88 1.86
C SER A 270 3.29 -0.05 1.61
N HIS A 271 3.04 -1.31 1.23
CA HIS A 271 4.07 -2.35 1.03
C HIS A 271 4.04 -2.95 -0.37
N ARG A 272 3.49 -2.21 -1.34
CA ARG A 272 3.38 -2.67 -2.73
C ARG A 272 4.72 -2.93 -3.40
N ASP A 273 5.78 -2.24 -2.98
CA ASP A 273 7.15 -2.49 -3.42
C ASP A 273 7.57 -3.95 -3.24
N ARG A 274 7.09 -4.61 -2.18
CA ARG A 274 7.49 -5.98 -1.82
C ARG A 274 6.37 -7.02 -1.95
N TYR A 275 5.13 -6.61 -1.70
CA TYR A 275 3.97 -7.50 -1.61
C TYR A 275 2.87 -7.18 -2.64
N GLU A 276 3.22 -6.58 -3.80
CA GLU A 276 2.26 -6.25 -4.88
C GLU A 276 1.33 -7.42 -5.24
N SER A 277 1.86 -8.65 -5.33
CA SER A 277 1.08 -9.83 -5.67
C SER A 277 0.03 -10.17 -4.61
N ILE A 278 0.35 -9.98 -3.32
CA ILE A 278 -0.56 -10.22 -2.19
C ILE A 278 -1.57 -9.06 -2.08
N TYR A 279 -1.14 -7.82 -2.26
CA TYR A 279 -2.01 -6.64 -2.35
C TYR A 279 -3.10 -6.83 -3.41
N LYS A 280 -2.72 -7.23 -4.63
CA LYS A 280 -3.66 -7.54 -5.71
C LYS A 280 -4.58 -8.70 -5.36
N LEU A 281 -4.02 -9.78 -4.79
CA LEU A 281 -4.81 -10.93 -4.37
C LEU A 281 -5.89 -10.52 -3.34
N ALA A 282 -5.55 -9.71 -2.35
CA ALA A 282 -6.50 -9.18 -1.36
C ALA A 282 -7.68 -8.50 -2.06
N ARG A 283 -7.40 -7.57 -2.99
CA ARG A 283 -8.43 -6.86 -3.77
C ARG A 283 -9.31 -7.80 -4.58
N HIS A 284 -8.72 -8.82 -5.20
CA HIS A 284 -9.47 -9.75 -6.02
C HIS A 284 -10.35 -10.69 -5.18
N ILE A 285 -9.86 -11.20 -4.04
CA ILE A 285 -10.67 -12.01 -3.12
C ILE A 285 -11.76 -11.15 -2.45
N ALA A 286 -11.50 -9.87 -2.18
CA ALA A 286 -12.50 -8.94 -1.62
C ALA A 286 -13.77 -8.86 -2.49
N LEU A 287 -13.63 -8.92 -3.83
CA LEU A 287 -14.79 -8.99 -4.73
C LEU A 287 -15.63 -10.24 -4.45
N ALA A 288 -15.01 -11.40 -4.26
CA ALA A 288 -15.73 -12.63 -3.95
C ALA A 288 -16.44 -12.56 -2.58
N SER A 289 -15.79 -11.99 -1.56
CA SER A 289 -16.43 -11.80 -0.24
C SER A 289 -17.63 -10.84 -0.29
N ASN A 290 -17.67 -9.93 -1.27
CA ASN A 290 -18.78 -9.00 -1.51
C ASN A 290 -19.90 -9.59 -2.40
N GLY A 291 -19.81 -10.88 -2.77
CA GLY A 291 -20.78 -11.52 -3.65
C GLY A 291 -20.52 -11.31 -5.15
N GLU A 292 -19.40 -10.70 -5.52
CA GLU A 292 -18.98 -10.45 -6.92
C GLU A 292 -18.03 -11.54 -7.43
N ALA A 293 -18.31 -12.81 -7.12
CA ALA A 293 -17.41 -13.94 -7.40
C ALA A 293 -16.99 -14.05 -8.88
N LYS A 294 -17.89 -13.74 -9.84
CA LYS A 294 -17.53 -13.75 -11.27
C LYS A 294 -16.46 -12.71 -11.62
N ALA A 295 -16.57 -11.50 -11.08
CA ALA A 295 -15.59 -10.44 -11.29
C ALA A 295 -14.27 -10.82 -10.63
N SER A 296 -14.33 -11.37 -9.40
CA SER A 296 -13.17 -11.92 -8.70
C SER A 296 -12.39 -12.93 -9.54
N PHE A 297 -13.05 -13.96 -10.09
CA PHE A 297 -12.37 -14.99 -10.89
C PHE A 297 -11.79 -14.46 -12.21
N LEU A 298 -12.41 -13.46 -12.84
CA LEU A 298 -11.85 -12.82 -14.03
C LEU A 298 -10.55 -12.08 -13.72
N GLU A 299 -10.54 -11.32 -12.63
CA GLU A 299 -9.34 -10.61 -12.18
C GLU A 299 -8.22 -11.57 -11.75
N LEU A 300 -8.57 -12.62 -11.00
CA LEU A 300 -7.63 -13.68 -10.59
C LEU A 300 -7.00 -14.40 -11.78
N ARG A 301 -7.75 -14.58 -12.88
CA ARG A 301 -7.22 -15.17 -14.12
C ARG A 301 -6.11 -14.31 -14.72
N ASN A 302 -6.30 -13.00 -14.78
CA ASN A 302 -5.28 -12.07 -15.27
C ASN A 302 -4.07 -12.03 -14.33
N TRP A 303 -4.34 -11.92 -13.02
CA TRP A 303 -3.31 -11.91 -11.98
C TRP A 303 -2.42 -13.17 -12.01
N SER A 304 -3.02 -14.36 -12.06
CA SER A 304 -2.30 -15.65 -12.11
C SER A 304 -1.46 -15.82 -13.38
N SER A 305 -1.75 -15.05 -14.43
CA SER A 305 -1.03 -15.07 -15.70
C SER A 305 0.14 -14.09 -15.75
N SER A 306 0.30 -13.24 -14.73
CA SER A 306 1.38 -12.27 -14.66
C SER A 306 2.75 -12.93 -14.37
N ARG A 307 3.83 -12.36 -14.94
CA ARG A 307 5.20 -12.84 -14.68
C ARG A 307 5.61 -12.72 -13.22
N ALA A 308 5.13 -11.68 -12.53
CA ALA A 308 5.40 -11.44 -11.12
C ALA A 308 4.88 -12.59 -10.24
N VAL A 309 3.66 -13.07 -10.50
CA VAL A 309 3.08 -14.19 -9.77
C VAL A 309 3.78 -15.51 -10.13
N ALA A 310 4.12 -15.71 -11.40
CA ALA A 310 4.81 -16.93 -11.85
C ALA A 310 6.18 -17.16 -11.18
N GLY A 311 6.87 -16.11 -10.74
CA GLY A 311 8.14 -16.21 -10.01
C GLY A 311 8.00 -16.53 -8.52
N LEU A 312 6.78 -16.46 -7.95
CA LEU A 312 6.54 -16.57 -6.50
C LEU A 312 5.88 -17.89 -6.09
N ILE A 313 5.32 -18.64 -7.05
CA ILE A 313 4.44 -19.77 -6.79
C ILE A 313 4.97 -21.01 -7.52
N PRO A 314 4.98 -22.19 -6.86
CA PRO A 314 5.35 -23.43 -7.52
C PRO A 314 4.55 -23.64 -8.82
N PRO A 315 5.20 -24.02 -9.95
CA PRO A 315 4.52 -24.17 -11.23
C PRO A 315 3.32 -25.12 -11.21
N SER A 316 3.39 -26.21 -10.42
CA SER A 316 2.29 -27.17 -10.26
C SER A 316 1.05 -26.53 -9.63
N GLN A 317 1.22 -25.81 -8.53
CA GLN A 317 0.12 -25.12 -7.83
C GLN A 317 -0.49 -24.02 -8.72
N LEU A 318 0.36 -23.23 -9.39
CA LEU A 318 -0.09 -22.18 -10.28
C LEU A 318 -0.88 -22.74 -11.48
N GLN A 319 -0.45 -23.88 -12.02
CA GLN A 319 -1.16 -24.57 -13.10
C GLN A 319 -2.53 -25.06 -12.64
N THR A 320 -2.63 -25.67 -11.45
CA THR A 320 -3.91 -26.08 -10.85
C THR A 320 -4.86 -24.88 -10.72
N TRP A 321 -4.39 -23.75 -10.23
CA TRP A 321 -5.23 -22.55 -10.12
C TRP A 321 -5.69 -22.02 -11.47
N ARG A 322 -4.81 -22.00 -12.47
CA ARG A 322 -5.16 -21.56 -13.83
C ARG A 322 -6.21 -22.47 -14.47
N GLU A 323 -6.11 -23.77 -14.27
CA GLU A 323 -7.10 -24.74 -14.74
C GLU A 323 -8.46 -24.52 -14.04
N GLN A 324 -8.47 -24.35 -12.72
CA GLN A 324 -9.67 -24.01 -11.96
C GLN A 324 -10.29 -22.68 -12.45
N LEU A 325 -9.50 -21.63 -12.60
CA LEU A 325 -9.94 -20.32 -13.11
C LEU A 325 -10.50 -20.40 -14.53
N SER A 326 -9.88 -21.21 -15.40
CA SER A 326 -10.38 -21.44 -16.76
C SER A 326 -11.79 -22.05 -16.74
N ASN A 327 -12.03 -23.02 -15.85
CA ASN A 327 -13.33 -23.64 -15.67
C ASN A 327 -14.36 -22.66 -15.07
N LEU A 328 -13.99 -21.93 -14.02
CA LEU A 328 -14.88 -21.02 -13.30
C LEU A 328 -15.27 -19.77 -14.12
N THR A 329 -14.48 -19.39 -15.13
CA THR A 329 -14.71 -18.21 -15.97
C THR A 329 -15.41 -18.50 -17.31
N GLN A 330 -15.94 -19.72 -17.51
CA GLN A 330 -16.68 -20.06 -18.73
C GLN A 330 -17.98 -19.24 -18.89
N LYS A 331 -18.27 -18.79 -20.12
CA LYS A 331 -19.49 -18.00 -20.43
C LYS A 331 -20.79 -18.77 -20.18
N GLN A 332 -20.77 -20.07 -20.42
CA GLN A 332 -21.90 -20.98 -20.19
C GLN A 332 -21.39 -22.18 -19.37
N PRO A 333 -21.37 -22.08 -18.04
CA PRO A 333 -20.85 -23.16 -17.20
C PRO A 333 -21.79 -24.36 -17.29
N ILE A 334 -21.22 -25.54 -17.51
CA ILE A 334 -21.95 -26.80 -17.30
C ILE A 334 -22.38 -26.92 -15.82
N VAL A 335 -23.36 -27.78 -15.55
CA VAL A 335 -23.95 -27.96 -14.20
C VAL A 335 -22.89 -28.15 -13.12
N GLY A 336 -21.91 -29.02 -13.35
CA GLY A 336 -20.83 -29.28 -12.39
C GLY A 336 -19.98 -28.05 -12.04
N ILE A 337 -19.77 -27.14 -12.99
CA ILE A 337 -19.05 -25.88 -12.75
C ILE A 337 -19.93 -24.89 -11.97
N SER A 338 -21.24 -24.89 -12.22
CA SER A 338 -22.19 -24.07 -11.46
C SER A 338 -22.25 -24.46 -9.98
N TYR A 339 -22.17 -25.76 -9.69
CA TYR A 339 -21.98 -26.25 -8.33
C TYR A 339 -20.65 -25.82 -7.75
N GLN A 340 -19.55 -26.01 -8.46
CA GLN A 340 -18.22 -25.60 -7.99
C GLN A 340 -18.19 -24.10 -7.64
N LEU A 341 -18.72 -23.23 -8.52
CA LEU A 341 -18.81 -21.78 -8.30
C LEU A 341 -19.56 -21.42 -7.01
N ALA A 342 -20.61 -22.17 -6.65
CA ALA A 342 -21.33 -21.95 -5.40
C ALA A 342 -20.48 -22.43 -4.21
N TRP A 343 -19.87 -23.61 -4.32
CA TRP A 343 -19.04 -24.19 -3.26
C TRP A 343 -17.81 -23.36 -2.90
N GLU A 344 -17.25 -22.56 -3.81
CA GLU A 344 -16.19 -21.59 -3.50
C GLU A 344 -16.58 -20.63 -2.35
N GLU A 345 -17.87 -20.33 -2.17
CA GLU A 345 -18.37 -19.40 -1.14
C GLU A 345 -18.38 -19.99 0.28
N VAL A 346 -18.19 -21.31 0.43
CA VAL A 346 -18.12 -21.99 1.72
C VAL A 346 -17.03 -21.39 2.61
N LEU A 347 -15.92 -20.94 2.02
CA LEU A 347 -14.84 -20.26 2.74
C LEU A 347 -15.37 -19.10 3.59
N PHE A 348 -16.31 -18.30 3.07
CA PHE A 348 -16.78 -17.11 3.77
C PHE A 348 -17.66 -17.44 4.97
N ILE A 349 -18.40 -18.55 4.92
CA ILE A 349 -19.14 -19.08 6.08
C ILE A 349 -18.16 -19.42 7.20
N GLU A 350 -17.08 -20.14 6.87
CA GLU A 350 -16.04 -20.53 7.82
C GLU A 350 -15.36 -19.29 8.44
N LEU A 351 -14.99 -18.31 7.61
CA LEU A 351 -14.36 -17.06 8.08
C LEU A 351 -15.30 -16.24 8.97
N ALA A 352 -16.60 -16.19 8.66
CA ALA A 352 -17.59 -15.52 9.49
C ALA A 352 -17.76 -16.21 10.86
N LEU A 353 -17.75 -17.55 10.91
CA LEU A 353 -17.78 -18.31 12.16
C LEU A 353 -16.52 -18.11 13.00
N ARG A 354 -15.34 -18.07 12.38
CA ARG A 354 -14.06 -17.76 13.09
C ARG A 354 -14.08 -16.38 13.77
N ARG A 355 -14.89 -15.44 13.27
CA ARG A 355 -15.13 -14.12 13.87
C ARG A 355 -16.24 -14.10 14.92
N ALA A 356 -16.81 -15.27 15.26
CA ALA A 356 -18.02 -15.40 16.06
C ALA A 356 -19.23 -14.63 15.50
N ASN A 357 -19.24 -14.28 14.21
CA ASN A 357 -20.37 -13.61 13.56
C ASN A 357 -21.37 -14.64 13.02
N CYS A 358 -22.10 -15.28 13.95
CA CYS A 358 -23.04 -16.36 13.66
C CYS A 358 -24.18 -15.93 12.73
N THR A 359 -24.62 -14.67 12.81
CA THR A 359 -25.71 -14.16 11.95
C THR A 359 -25.28 -14.07 10.49
N ILE A 360 -24.09 -13.50 10.20
CA ILE A 360 -23.56 -13.44 8.84
C ILE A 360 -23.31 -14.84 8.29
N ALA A 361 -22.66 -15.70 9.09
CA ALA A 361 -22.39 -17.08 8.70
C ALA A 361 -23.68 -17.83 8.34
N PHE A 362 -24.72 -17.71 9.17
CA PHE A 362 -26.02 -18.34 8.94
C PHE A 362 -26.70 -17.81 7.67
N MET A 363 -26.66 -16.49 7.44
CA MET A 363 -27.22 -15.88 6.22
C MET A 363 -26.51 -16.34 4.95
N GLN A 364 -25.18 -16.35 4.95
CA GLN A 364 -24.37 -16.85 3.83
C GLN A 364 -24.63 -18.35 3.58
N PHE A 365 -24.74 -19.14 4.65
CA PHE A 365 -25.12 -20.55 4.57
C PHE A 365 -26.49 -20.76 3.92
N ALA A 366 -27.53 -20.06 4.38
CA ALA A 366 -28.88 -20.22 3.86
C ALA A 366 -28.97 -19.77 2.39
N GLN A 367 -28.30 -18.67 2.03
CA GLN A 367 -28.20 -18.19 0.65
C GLN A 367 -27.46 -19.19 -0.25
N LEU A 368 -26.38 -19.80 0.24
CA LEU A 368 -25.66 -20.83 -0.49
C LEU A 368 -26.52 -22.08 -0.71
N ALA A 369 -27.28 -22.51 0.30
CA ALA A 369 -28.23 -23.62 0.17
C ALA A 369 -29.31 -23.32 -0.90
N GLU A 370 -29.88 -22.11 -0.89
CA GLU A 370 -30.81 -21.65 -1.92
C GLU A 370 -30.18 -21.69 -3.33
N ARG A 371 -28.93 -21.21 -3.45
CA ARG A 371 -28.20 -21.21 -4.73
C ARG A 371 -27.91 -22.62 -5.24
N LEU A 372 -27.52 -23.56 -4.38
CA LEU A 372 -27.29 -24.96 -4.75
C LEU A 372 -28.56 -25.64 -5.25
N LEU A 373 -29.69 -25.40 -4.58
CA LEU A 373 -31.00 -25.87 -5.03
C LEU A 373 -31.42 -25.22 -6.35
N TYR A 374 -31.11 -23.95 -6.57
CA TYR A 374 -31.35 -23.28 -7.84
C TYR A 374 -30.55 -23.91 -8.99
N VAL A 375 -29.27 -24.24 -8.75
CA VAL A 375 -28.45 -24.99 -9.72
C VAL A 375 -29.10 -26.34 -10.04
N GLN A 376 -29.54 -27.08 -9.01
CA GLN A 376 -30.22 -28.36 -9.19
C GLN A 376 -31.52 -28.22 -9.98
N CYS A 377 -32.31 -27.18 -9.68
CA CYS A 377 -33.57 -26.87 -10.35
C CYS A 377 -33.39 -26.66 -11.85
N LYS A 378 -32.35 -25.89 -12.24
CA LYS A 378 -32.04 -25.66 -13.65
C LYS A 378 -31.47 -26.90 -14.32
N ALA A 379 -30.54 -27.61 -13.66
CA ALA A 379 -29.94 -28.85 -14.18
C ALA A 379 -30.97 -29.93 -14.50
N ASN A 380 -31.90 -30.14 -13.56
CA ASN A 380 -32.94 -31.18 -13.64
C ASN A 380 -34.27 -30.67 -14.22
N ARG A 381 -34.26 -29.46 -14.81
CA ARG A 381 -35.40 -28.86 -15.54
C ARG A 381 -36.71 -28.92 -14.74
N TRP A 382 -36.68 -28.62 -13.45
CA TRP A 382 -37.82 -28.80 -12.53
C TRP A 382 -39.09 -28.07 -12.96
N LEU A 383 -38.98 -26.92 -13.66
CA LEU A 383 -40.14 -26.20 -14.19
C LEU A 383 -40.79 -26.93 -15.37
N GLN A 384 -39.98 -27.45 -16.30
CA GLN A 384 -40.48 -28.20 -17.47
C GLN A 384 -41.09 -29.54 -17.06
N ASN A 385 -40.48 -30.18 -16.05
CA ASN A 385 -40.96 -31.43 -15.46
C ASN A 385 -42.09 -31.24 -14.45
N GLN A 386 -42.63 -30.02 -14.30
CA GLN A 386 -43.73 -29.67 -13.38
C GLN A 386 -43.47 -30.02 -11.89
N VAL A 387 -42.20 -30.19 -11.53
CA VAL A 387 -41.77 -30.37 -10.13
C VAL A 387 -42.06 -29.10 -9.34
N ILE A 388 -41.75 -27.95 -9.95
CA ILE A 388 -42.14 -26.62 -9.46
C ILE A 388 -43.16 -26.04 -10.42
N VAL A 389 -44.27 -25.54 -9.89
CA VAL A 389 -45.32 -24.85 -10.65
C VAL A 389 -45.33 -23.39 -10.22
N PRO A 390 -45.26 -22.42 -11.16
CA PRO A 390 -45.42 -21.00 -10.85
C PRO A 390 -46.75 -20.72 -10.15
N GLN A 391 -46.80 -19.65 -9.35
CA GLN A 391 -48.07 -19.18 -8.79
C GLN A 391 -49.04 -18.79 -9.91
N GLU A 392 -50.34 -18.97 -9.68
CA GLU A 392 -51.39 -18.66 -10.68
C GLU A 392 -51.37 -17.20 -11.17
N SER A 393 -50.83 -16.30 -10.35
CA SER A 393 -50.65 -14.88 -10.66
C SER A 393 -49.48 -14.59 -11.61
N TYR A 394 -48.59 -15.55 -11.88
CA TYR A 394 -47.46 -15.35 -12.78
C TYR A 394 -47.91 -15.33 -14.25
N ARG A 395 -47.53 -14.28 -14.98
CA ARG A 395 -47.90 -14.05 -16.39
C ARG A 395 -46.72 -14.08 -17.37
N GLY A 396 -45.50 -14.34 -16.89
CA GLY A 396 -44.29 -14.41 -17.72
C GLY A 396 -44.11 -15.76 -18.41
N ARG A 397 -43.03 -15.89 -19.21
CA ARG A 397 -42.64 -17.19 -19.78
C ARG A 397 -42.15 -18.11 -18.68
N LEU A 398 -42.48 -19.40 -18.77
CA LEU A 398 -42.06 -20.40 -17.78
C LEU A 398 -40.54 -20.43 -17.56
N GLU A 399 -39.78 -20.15 -18.62
CA GLU A 399 -38.32 -20.10 -18.64
C GLU A 399 -37.75 -18.96 -17.77
N ASP A 400 -38.51 -17.87 -17.65
CA ASP A 400 -38.16 -16.64 -16.93
C ASP A 400 -38.61 -16.70 -15.45
N TYR A 401 -39.32 -17.76 -15.04
CA TYR A 401 -39.76 -17.92 -13.65
C TYR A 401 -38.61 -18.36 -12.74
N ASN A 402 -38.43 -17.65 -11.62
CA ASN A 402 -37.45 -17.98 -10.59
C ASN A 402 -38.17 -18.25 -9.27
N ALA A 403 -38.14 -19.51 -8.84
CA ALA A 403 -38.65 -19.89 -7.53
C ALA A 403 -37.70 -19.36 -6.43
N GLY A 404 -38.25 -18.67 -5.42
CA GLY A 404 -37.50 -18.36 -4.21
C GLY A 404 -37.27 -19.60 -3.33
N PHE A 405 -36.51 -19.45 -2.25
CA PHE A 405 -36.03 -20.54 -1.40
C PHE A 405 -37.09 -21.59 -1.04
N GLY A 406 -38.28 -21.17 -0.58
CA GLY A 406 -39.35 -22.12 -0.23
C GLY A 406 -39.91 -22.90 -1.41
N GLY A 407 -39.95 -22.31 -2.61
CA GLY A 407 -40.35 -23.01 -3.83
C GLY A 407 -39.32 -24.05 -4.26
N LEU A 408 -38.03 -23.70 -4.15
CA LEU A 408 -36.91 -24.59 -4.43
C LEU A 408 -36.89 -25.80 -3.46
N LEU A 409 -37.07 -25.56 -2.16
CA LEU A 409 -37.17 -26.63 -1.16
C LEU A 409 -38.34 -27.57 -1.44
N ARG A 410 -39.53 -27.06 -1.75
CA ARG A 410 -40.68 -27.91 -2.11
C ARG A 410 -40.40 -28.75 -3.35
N GLY A 411 -39.72 -28.19 -4.35
CA GLY A 411 -39.28 -28.94 -5.53
C GLY A 411 -38.32 -30.08 -5.14
N TRP A 412 -37.34 -29.79 -4.29
CA TRP A 412 -36.40 -30.77 -3.77
C TRP A 412 -37.07 -31.90 -2.98
N TYR A 413 -38.05 -31.57 -2.13
CA TYR A 413 -38.82 -32.57 -1.39
C TYR A 413 -39.57 -33.53 -2.32
N ARG A 414 -40.19 -33.00 -3.38
CA ARG A 414 -40.91 -33.81 -4.38
C ARG A 414 -39.98 -34.75 -5.14
N VAL A 415 -38.82 -34.25 -5.59
CA VAL A 415 -37.82 -35.04 -6.31
C VAL A 415 -37.31 -36.19 -5.45
N ASN A 416 -37.08 -35.95 -4.16
CA ASN A 416 -36.56 -36.96 -3.23
C ASN A 416 -37.66 -37.76 -2.53
N LYS A 417 -38.94 -37.51 -2.85
CA LYS A 417 -40.11 -38.16 -2.23
C LYS A 417 -40.12 -38.08 -0.70
N PHE A 418 -39.69 -36.94 -0.13
CA PHE A 418 -39.76 -36.71 1.30
C PHE A 418 -41.21 -36.42 1.72
N ASP A 419 -41.70 -37.12 2.73
CA ASP A 419 -42.96 -36.78 3.39
C ASP A 419 -42.79 -35.58 4.34
N ALA A 420 -43.92 -35.04 4.83
CA ALA A 420 -43.92 -33.86 5.72
C ALA A 420 -43.26 -34.11 7.09
N ASN A 421 -43.14 -35.37 7.52
CA ASN A 421 -42.53 -35.74 8.79
C ASN A 421 -41.01 -36.00 8.66
N HIS A 422 -40.49 -36.07 7.44
CA HIS A 422 -39.10 -36.34 7.15
C HIS A 422 -38.18 -35.29 7.79
N GLN A 423 -37.12 -35.74 8.49
CA GLN A 423 -36.19 -34.88 9.22
C GLN A 423 -35.62 -33.70 8.40
N TRP A 424 -35.21 -33.96 7.15
CA TRP A 424 -34.69 -32.93 6.24
C TRP A 424 -35.73 -31.86 5.88
N VAL A 425 -37.01 -32.23 5.76
CA VAL A 425 -38.08 -31.25 5.53
C VAL A 425 -38.20 -30.33 6.73
N LYS A 426 -38.31 -30.89 7.94
CA LYS A 426 -38.38 -30.12 9.19
C LYS A 426 -37.19 -29.19 9.38
N LEU A 427 -35.97 -29.68 9.16
CA LEU A 427 -34.74 -28.89 9.33
C LEU A 427 -34.64 -27.75 8.31
N THR A 428 -34.83 -28.04 7.02
CA THR A 428 -34.67 -27.02 5.98
C THR A 428 -35.80 -25.98 5.98
N ASP A 429 -37.01 -26.36 6.40
CA ASP A 429 -38.07 -25.38 6.69
C ASP A 429 -37.73 -24.51 7.91
N ALA A 430 -37.20 -25.09 8.99
CA ALA A 430 -36.77 -24.32 10.16
C ALA A 430 -35.63 -23.34 9.82
N ILE A 431 -34.67 -23.75 8.99
CA ILE A 431 -33.61 -22.87 8.46
C ILE A 431 -34.22 -21.73 7.64
N ARG A 432 -35.15 -22.03 6.74
CA ARG A 432 -35.84 -21.01 5.92
C ARG A 432 -36.60 -20.02 6.78
N GLU A 433 -37.36 -20.47 7.77
CA GLU A 433 -38.11 -19.59 8.67
C GLU A 433 -37.15 -18.73 9.52
N LYS A 434 -36.07 -19.31 10.07
CA LYS A 434 -35.07 -18.54 10.81
C LYS A 434 -34.38 -17.50 9.92
N ARG A 435 -34.08 -17.83 8.65
CA ARG A 435 -33.55 -16.87 7.66
C ARG A 435 -34.55 -15.73 7.42
N ASN A 436 -35.83 -16.06 7.28
CA ASN A 436 -36.89 -15.07 7.10
C ASN A 436 -37.03 -14.15 8.32
N GLU A 437 -36.90 -14.68 9.54
CA GLU A 437 -36.85 -13.87 10.76
C GLU A 437 -35.69 -12.87 10.75
N VAL A 438 -34.48 -13.32 10.36
CA VAL A 438 -33.33 -12.41 10.24
C VAL A 438 -33.58 -11.31 9.23
N VAL A 439 -34.06 -11.66 8.03
CA VAL A 439 -34.23 -10.71 6.93
C VAL A 439 -35.42 -9.76 7.13
N HIS A 440 -36.57 -10.28 7.55
CA HIS A 440 -37.81 -9.51 7.60
C HIS A 440 -38.07 -8.86 8.97
N GLN A 441 -37.45 -9.38 10.04
CA GLN A 441 -37.64 -8.88 11.41
C GLN A 441 -36.36 -8.30 12.01
N GLY A 442 -35.22 -8.37 11.31
CA GLY A 442 -33.94 -7.85 11.80
C GLY A 442 -33.39 -8.60 13.02
N LYS A 443 -33.82 -9.83 13.25
CA LYS A 443 -33.35 -10.64 14.38
C LYS A 443 -31.91 -11.11 14.15
N SER A 444 -31.11 -11.15 15.20
CA SER A 444 -29.80 -11.82 15.19
C SER A 444 -29.94 -13.32 15.41
N VAL A 445 -28.91 -14.07 15.01
CA VAL A 445 -28.76 -15.50 15.29
C VAL A 445 -27.44 -15.72 16.02
N ASN A 446 -27.49 -16.44 17.14
CA ASN A 446 -26.32 -16.90 17.90
C ASN A 446 -26.06 -18.40 17.71
N GLU A 447 -24.94 -18.90 18.24
CA GLU A 447 -24.54 -20.31 18.13
C GLU A 447 -25.57 -21.29 18.70
N ALA A 448 -26.14 -21.01 19.87
CA ALA A 448 -27.11 -21.89 20.51
C ALA A 448 -28.40 -22.02 19.68
N GLU A 449 -28.86 -20.92 19.09
CA GLU A 449 -30.01 -20.93 18.19
C GLU A 449 -29.75 -21.76 16.94
N ILE A 450 -28.56 -21.66 16.32
CA ILE A 450 -28.20 -22.50 15.17
C ILE A 450 -28.21 -23.97 15.57
N ARG A 451 -27.54 -24.34 16.67
CA ARG A 451 -27.49 -25.73 17.15
C ARG A 451 -28.88 -26.29 17.45
N SER A 452 -29.78 -25.46 18.00
CA SER A 452 -31.16 -25.88 18.30
C SER A 452 -31.91 -26.38 17.07
N LEU A 453 -31.64 -25.83 15.87
CA LEU A 453 -32.28 -26.28 14.63
C LEU A 453 -31.96 -27.75 14.32
N TRP A 454 -30.73 -28.19 14.58
CA TRP A 454 -30.30 -29.57 14.38
C TRP A 454 -30.72 -30.49 15.54
N ARG A 455 -30.69 -30.02 16.80
CA ARG A 455 -31.18 -30.81 17.94
C ARG A 455 -32.64 -31.22 17.79
N ASN A 456 -33.47 -30.32 17.25
CA ASN A 456 -34.90 -30.56 17.06
C ASN A 456 -35.20 -31.71 16.07
N ILE A 457 -34.21 -32.18 15.32
CA ILE A 457 -34.31 -33.36 14.45
C ILE A 457 -33.47 -34.55 14.90
N GLY A 458 -32.88 -34.50 16.10
CA GLY A 458 -32.08 -35.60 16.67
C GLY A 458 -30.66 -35.72 16.12
N CYS A 459 -30.08 -34.64 15.58
CA CYS A 459 -28.69 -34.63 15.14
C CYS A 459 -27.71 -34.59 16.32
N ASP A 460 -26.50 -35.13 16.10
CA ASP A 460 -25.42 -35.19 17.08
C ASP A 460 -24.91 -33.79 17.48
N ASP A 461 -24.91 -33.51 18.78
CA ASP A 461 -24.45 -32.26 19.38
C ASP A 461 -22.91 -32.12 19.38
N SER A 462 -22.17 -33.19 19.07
CA SER A 462 -20.69 -33.20 19.06
C SER A 462 -20.08 -32.40 17.89
N LEU A 463 -20.85 -32.16 16.83
CA LEU A 463 -20.37 -31.49 15.63
C LEU A 463 -20.25 -29.97 15.81
N SER A 464 -19.28 -29.37 15.12
CA SER A 464 -19.18 -27.92 15.02
C SER A 464 -20.33 -27.34 14.18
N ILE A 465 -20.68 -26.06 14.38
CA ILE A 465 -21.70 -25.39 13.56
C ILE A 465 -21.35 -25.45 12.07
N PHE A 466 -20.08 -25.30 11.74
CA PHE A 466 -19.63 -25.35 10.35
C PHE A 466 -19.92 -26.73 9.73
N GLU A 467 -19.63 -27.82 10.44
CA GLU A 467 -19.93 -29.18 9.98
C GLU A 467 -21.44 -29.41 9.85
N LEU A 468 -22.25 -28.91 10.78
CA LEU A 468 -23.72 -28.97 10.68
C LEU A 468 -24.23 -28.26 9.41
N MET A 469 -23.72 -27.06 9.13
CA MET A 469 -24.03 -26.32 7.90
C MET A 469 -23.59 -27.08 6.65
N LEU A 470 -22.36 -27.62 6.65
CA LEU A 470 -21.84 -28.42 5.53
C LEU A 470 -22.69 -29.66 5.25
N GLN A 471 -23.23 -30.33 6.27
CA GLN A 471 -24.13 -31.48 6.07
C GLN A 471 -25.36 -31.10 5.24
N VAL A 472 -25.99 -29.95 5.54
CA VAL A 472 -27.12 -29.46 4.75
C VAL A 472 -26.68 -29.12 3.33
N LEU A 473 -25.56 -28.40 3.16
CA LEU A 473 -25.05 -28.02 1.83
C LEU A 473 -24.74 -29.25 0.96
N HIS A 474 -24.10 -30.28 1.53
CA HIS A 474 -23.90 -31.56 0.86
C HIS A 474 -25.23 -32.23 0.51
N LYS A 475 -26.20 -32.21 1.43
CA LYS A 475 -27.47 -32.91 1.25
C LYS A 475 -28.35 -32.28 0.17
N VAL A 476 -28.34 -30.96 0.03
CA VAL A 476 -29.07 -30.24 -1.03
C VAL A 476 -28.31 -30.21 -2.36
N THR A 477 -27.03 -30.53 -2.36
CA THR A 477 -26.26 -30.75 -3.58
C THR A 477 -26.67 -32.08 -4.22
N GLU A 478 -26.61 -32.18 -5.55
CA GLU A 478 -26.98 -33.40 -6.27
C GLU A 478 -26.14 -34.61 -5.80
N ASN A 479 -26.81 -35.72 -5.47
CA ASN A 479 -26.19 -36.90 -4.81
C ASN A 479 -24.95 -37.47 -5.52
N GLN A 480 -24.81 -37.25 -6.84
CA GLN A 480 -23.69 -37.76 -7.63
C GLN A 480 -22.53 -36.77 -7.73
N TRP A 481 -22.76 -35.49 -7.44
CA TRP A 481 -21.74 -34.46 -7.50
C TRP A 481 -21.02 -34.35 -6.15
N LYS A 482 -19.70 -34.30 -6.18
CA LYS A 482 -18.85 -34.11 -5.00
C LYS A 482 -18.03 -32.83 -5.18
N PRO A 483 -17.88 -32.01 -4.13
CA PRO A 483 -17.01 -30.85 -4.23
C PRO A 483 -15.56 -31.28 -4.48
N PRO A 484 -14.78 -30.48 -5.21
CA PRO A 484 -13.34 -30.72 -5.35
C PRO A 484 -12.67 -30.80 -3.99
N SER A 485 -11.62 -31.61 -3.87
CA SER A 485 -10.84 -31.73 -2.63
C SER A 485 -10.20 -30.41 -2.19
N ASN A 486 -9.85 -29.54 -3.15
CA ASN A 486 -9.33 -28.21 -2.91
C ASN A 486 -10.10 -27.17 -3.73
N LEU A 487 -10.79 -26.27 -3.04
CA LEU A 487 -11.43 -25.09 -3.63
C LEU A 487 -10.39 -24.00 -3.90
N LEU A 488 -10.60 -23.23 -4.97
CA LEU A 488 -9.66 -22.21 -5.43
C LEU A 488 -9.51 -21.09 -4.40
N LEU A 489 -10.62 -20.51 -3.93
CA LEU A 489 -10.59 -19.40 -2.96
C LEU A 489 -9.93 -19.83 -1.66
N ARG A 490 -10.14 -21.08 -1.22
CA ARG A 490 -9.47 -21.64 -0.04
C ARG A 490 -7.96 -21.73 -0.25
N SER A 491 -7.52 -22.26 -1.37
CA SER A 491 -6.09 -22.39 -1.69
C SER A 491 -5.41 -21.01 -1.81
N LEU A 492 -6.07 -20.03 -2.41
CA LEU A 492 -5.59 -18.65 -2.51
C LEU A 492 -5.52 -17.97 -1.14
N TYR A 493 -6.54 -18.16 -0.29
CA TYR A 493 -6.57 -17.66 1.08
C TYR A 493 -5.39 -18.20 1.90
N GLU A 494 -5.13 -19.51 1.83
CA GLU A 494 -4.04 -20.16 2.55
C GLU A 494 -2.68 -19.69 2.06
N TRP A 495 -2.48 -19.61 0.75
CA TRP A 495 -1.24 -19.10 0.17
C TRP A 495 -0.98 -17.65 0.58
N GLY A 496 -2.01 -16.79 0.53
CA GLY A 496 -1.87 -15.40 0.97
C GLY A 496 -1.48 -15.31 2.45
N LEU A 497 -2.09 -16.15 3.29
CA LEU A 497 -1.74 -16.21 4.71
C LEU A 497 -0.31 -16.73 4.95
N GLU A 498 0.14 -17.73 4.20
CA GLU A 498 1.51 -18.26 4.25
C GLU A 498 2.52 -17.16 3.89
N LYS A 499 2.27 -16.36 2.86
CA LYS A 499 3.19 -15.28 2.44
C LYS A 499 3.22 -14.08 3.37
N LEU A 500 2.18 -13.90 4.17
CA LEU A 500 2.12 -12.87 5.20
C LEU A 500 2.71 -13.35 6.54
N SER A 501 2.71 -14.67 6.77
CA SER A 501 3.28 -15.35 7.95
C SER A 501 4.78 -15.59 7.78
#